data_AF-A0A372NZW8-F1
#
_entry.id   AF-A0A372NZW8-F1
#
_cell.length_a   1.000
_cell.length_b   1.000
_cell.length_c   1.000
_cell.angle_alpha   90.00
_cell.angle_beta   90.00
_cell.angle_gamma   90.00
#
_symmetry.space_group_name_H-M   'P 1'
#
loop_
_entity.id
_entity.type
_entity.pdbx_description
1 polymer ?
#
loop_
_entity_poly.entity_id
_entity_poly.type
_entity_poly.pdbx_seq_one_letter_code
_entity_poly.pdbx_strand_id
1 'polypeptide(L)'
;MLWVVHKHIKATYNMVETTKKRRWLKVLLIVLAVLAVLILVPVLFLNSYLEPKLSDKLKTAVAKGSDSLYTIDFSDAKLNVLQGRVVLYGIKLKPNVDVYRAKRENKEHVPNSLYELHVQRLIVSGVKVADLYFNKRLSISRITLDQPEIIASKYANKPDSGKKDNRTLYQKIEKTFKSVNVGELRLSNIRLKNINYTGPKPSRSELKDMDILGSSLLIDSASQSDTTRFLFFKDVTTQLHNYTSRSADGLYTFKVKAVKLSTQSKKLTVDGLYLTPIDYPTFFKKSKSDRFDIHLENIVLHNFDYNGFQDNQSIDIKKMEIDKGSFGLYSNYNGKLQTTDRLVTFPNWAIREKMPMPVNIDTLDLKQMSFTYSQRNTPTMKFGHVKFNSINGRFLNLTNRKDLLKKNNICTADITSLFMGKGKFDLHFVFNLSDPDYSYAYKGHLAPMDMTIVTPVLMPLSMVKINRGRVTSFDFNVHSTQKVSKGTVSFLYKDLNVDVLRPDYTKKTLISALANTVILKHDNPDDGEKTLRLANVVYIRPKNFPFFKTVWHVLLNGIKNCAGVGPAQEKKLNAQQDTNDKKEQEKIIKKAVKEKEKEDKKFKEKVEEKKKGKA
;
A
#
# COMPACT_ATOMS: atom_id res chain seq x y z
N MET A 1 67.19 37.68 48.02
CA MET A 1 66.56 37.87 49.34
C MET A 1 66.69 36.53 50.06
N LEU A 2 67.91 36.22 50.53
CA LEU A 2 68.32 36.30 51.95
C LEU A 2 67.46 35.34 52.81
N TRP A 3 68.02 34.20 53.25
CA TRP A 3 68.65 34.02 54.58
C TRP A 3 67.58 34.04 55.69
N VAL A 4 67.46 33.17 56.71
CA VAL A 4 68.18 32.00 57.21
C VAL A 4 67.44 31.60 58.52
N VAL A 5 67.37 30.30 58.83
CA VAL A 5 67.49 29.69 60.19
C VAL A 5 66.33 29.63 61.22
N HIS A 6 66.04 28.36 61.63
CA HIS A 6 66.03 27.76 63.01
C HIS A 6 64.73 27.12 63.57
N LYS A 7 64.89 25.84 63.99
CA LYS A 7 64.28 25.06 65.11
C LYS A 7 62.74 24.90 65.15
N HIS A 8 62.08 23.81 65.58
CA HIS A 8 62.34 22.54 66.31
C HIS A 8 60.98 21.76 66.26
N ILE A 9 60.82 20.44 66.02
CA ILE A 9 60.68 19.31 67.00
C ILE A 9 59.66 18.25 66.46
N LYS A 10 59.99 16.94 66.63
CA LYS A 10 59.13 15.70 66.66
C LYS A 10 58.32 15.32 65.40
N ALA A 11 58.18 14.06 64.95
CA ALA A 11 58.48 12.73 65.51
C ALA A 11 58.44 11.64 64.39
N THR A 12 59.07 10.47 64.68
CA THR A 12 58.70 9.10 64.23
C THR A 12 58.77 8.76 62.72
N TYR A 13 59.28 7.63 62.20
CA TYR A 13 59.40 6.25 62.69
C TYR A 13 60.44 5.47 61.83
N ASN A 14 61.06 4.46 62.44
CA ASN A 14 62.00 3.43 61.93
C ASN A 14 61.80 2.87 60.49
N MET A 15 62.90 2.55 59.78
CA MET A 15 63.40 1.17 59.53
C MET A 15 64.38 1.03 58.34
N VAL A 16 65.60 0.59 58.67
CA VAL A 16 66.39 -0.54 58.14
C VAL A 16 66.05 -1.13 56.75
N GLU A 17 67.14 -1.35 55.99
CA GLU A 17 67.32 -2.29 54.86
C GLU A 17 66.64 -2.02 53.50
N THR A 18 67.42 -2.16 52.41
CA THR A 18 67.19 -3.12 51.31
C THR A 18 67.80 -2.68 49.96
N THR A 19 69.13 -2.63 49.84
CA THR A 19 69.80 -2.59 48.52
C THR A 19 69.69 -3.91 47.73
N LYS A 20 69.18 -5.00 48.35
CA LYS A 20 68.79 -6.26 47.67
C LYS A 20 67.38 -6.23 47.03
N LYS A 21 66.50 -5.27 47.36
CA LYS A 21 65.09 -5.23 46.84
C LYS A 21 64.91 -4.64 45.43
N ARG A 22 65.93 -4.08 44.78
CA ARG A 22 65.79 -3.55 43.39
C ARG A 22 66.20 -4.54 42.29
N ARG A 23 66.99 -5.58 42.61
CA ARG A 23 67.41 -6.58 41.60
C ARG A 23 66.27 -7.52 41.20
N TRP A 24 65.46 -8.00 42.14
CA TRP A 24 64.32 -8.87 41.82
C TRP A 24 63.24 -8.13 41.02
N LEU A 25 63.03 -6.84 41.27
CA LEU A 25 62.11 -5.99 40.49
C LEU A 25 62.59 -5.78 39.06
N LYS A 26 63.91 -5.61 38.84
CA LYS A 26 64.50 -5.56 37.49
C LYS A 26 64.42 -6.92 36.78
N VAL A 27 64.68 -8.03 37.48
CA VAL A 27 64.56 -9.38 36.94
C VAL A 27 63.10 -9.71 36.61
N LEU A 28 62.15 -9.35 37.47
CA LEU A 28 60.70 -9.49 37.22
C LEU A 28 60.26 -8.69 35.99
N LEU A 29 60.71 -7.44 35.84
CA LEU A 29 60.40 -6.60 34.69
C LEU A 29 61.00 -7.17 33.39
N ILE A 30 62.21 -7.72 33.43
CA ILE A 30 62.84 -8.38 32.29
C ILE A 30 62.09 -9.67 31.93
N VAL A 31 61.71 -10.49 32.91
CA VAL A 31 60.93 -11.72 32.69
C VAL A 31 59.55 -11.41 32.11
N LEU A 32 58.86 -10.39 32.62
CA LEU A 32 57.58 -9.93 32.08
C LEU A 32 57.72 -9.34 30.68
N ALA A 33 58.79 -8.61 30.38
CA ALA A 33 59.06 -8.09 29.04
C ALA A 33 59.39 -9.22 28.04
N VAL A 34 60.17 -10.22 28.46
CA VAL A 34 60.49 -11.40 27.65
C VAL A 34 59.25 -12.26 27.41
N LEU A 35 58.40 -12.48 28.42
CA LEU A 35 57.09 -13.13 28.26
C LEU A 35 56.16 -12.31 27.36
N ALA A 36 56.14 -10.98 27.50
CA ALA A 36 55.36 -10.11 26.63
C ALA A 36 55.84 -10.19 25.18
N VAL A 37 57.15 -10.20 24.92
CA VAL A 37 57.73 -10.36 23.57
C VAL A 37 57.50 -11.78 23.04
N LEU A 38 57.64 -12.82 23.86
CA LEU A 38 57.34 -14.22 23.49
C LEU A 38 55.85 -14.46 23.24
N ILE A 39 54.96 -13.61 23.74
CA ILE A 39 53.53 -13.63 23.41
C ILE A 39 53.24 -12.71 22.21
N LEU A 40 53.86 -11.53 22.13
CA LEU A 40 53.65 -10.56 21.05
C LEU A 40 54.19 -11.06 19.70
N VAL A 41 55.38 -11.66 19.67
CA VAL A 41 56.02 -12.11 18.43
C VAL A 41 55.21 -13.20 17.75
N PRO A 42 54.75 -14.27 18.44
CA PRO A 42 53.83 -15.24 17.84
C PRO A 42 52.48 -14.64 17.51
N VAL A 43 51.95 -13.67 18.26
CA VAL A 43 50.69 -13.00 17.92
C VAL A 43 50.80 -12.19 16.63
N LEU A 44 51.91 -11.46 16.45
CA LEU A 44 52.20 -10.71 15.22
C LEU A 44 52.42 -11.67 14.04
N PHE A 45 53.12 -12.78 14.26
CA PHE A 45 53.30 -13.84 13.26
C PHE A 45 52.01 -14.63 12.98
N LEU A 46 51.13 -14.80 13.97
CA LEU A 46 49.85 -15.51 13.81
C LEU A 46 48.99 -14.82 12.77
N ASN A 47 48.91 -13.48 12.81
CA ASN A 47 48.12 -12.73 11.83
C ASN A 47 48.71 -12.93 10.42
N SER A 48 50.01 -12.74 10.23
CA SER A 48 50.68 -12.90 8.92
C SER A 48 50.63 -14.34 8.37
N TYR A 49 50.63 -15.36 9.22
CA TYR A 49 50.55 -16.77 8.81
C TYR A 49 49.11 -17.25 8.58
N LEU A 50 48.15 -16.75 9.37
CA LEU A 50 46.75 -17.17 9.28
C LEU A 50 45.99 -16.43 8.18
N GLU A 51 46.42 -15.23 7.77
CA GLU A 51 45.78 -14.48 6.67
C GLU A 51 45.75 -15.27 5.34
N PRO A 52 46.88 -15.79 4.80
CA PRO A 52 46.86 -16.62 3.59
C PRO A 52 46.03 -17.90 3.75
N LYS A 53 46.17 -18.57 4.91
CA LYS A 53 45.42 -19.81 5.20
C LYS A 53 43.91 -19.58 5.34
N LEU A 54 43.52 -18.44 5.90
CA LEU A 54 42.12 -18.03 6.01
C LEU A 54 41.53 -17.85 4.61
N SER A 55 42.30 -17.25 3.71
CA SER A 55 41.89 -17.06 2.32
C SER A 55 41.59 -18.37 1.62
N ASP A 56 42.56 -19.29 1.60
CA ASP A 56 42.40 -20.58 0.92
C ASP A 56 41.26 -21.39 1.54
N LYS A 57 41.18 -21.43 2.88
CA LYS A 57 40.08 -22.12 3.56
C LYS A 57 38.72 -21.53 3.26
N LEU A 58 38.59 -20.19 3.17
CA LEU A 58 37.32 -19.54 2.84
C LEU A 58 36.88 -19.92 1.42
N LYS A 59 37.80 -19.84 0.45
CA LYS A 59 37.54 -20.21 -0.94
C LYS A 59 37.14 -21.69 -1.08
N THR A 60 37.89 -22.59 -0.44
CA THR A 60 37.55 -24.02 -0.41
C THR A 60 36.21 -24.29 0.28
N ALA A 61 35.91 -23.60 1.39
CA ALA A 61 34.65 -23.78 2.11
C ALA A 61 33.44 -23.33 1.28
N VAL A 62 33.54 -22.21 0.56
CA VAL A 62 32.47 -21.74 -0.34
C VAL A 62 32.29 -22.69 -1.52
N ALA A 63 33.38 -23.11 -2.17
CA ALA A 63 33.31 -24.05 -3.29
C ALA A 63 32.67 -25.38 -2.84
N LYS A 64 33.15 -25.97 -1.73
CA LYS A 64 32.61 -27.22 -1.21
C LYS A 64 31.17 -27.08 -0.70
N GLY A 65 30.84 -25.99 -0.02
CA GLY A 65 29.51 -25.75 0.55
C GLY A 65 28.43 -25.44 -0.49
N SER A 66 28.84 -25.04 -1.70
CA SER A 66 27.94 -24.76 -2.83
C SER A 66 27.98 -25.82 -3.93
N ASP A 67 28.68 -26.95 -3.71
CA ASP A 67 28.95 -27.95 -4.74
C ASP A 67 29.51 -27.32 -6.03
N SER A 68 30.47 -26.42 -5.86
CA SER A 68 31.15 -25.62 -6.88
C SER A 68 30.25 -24.65 -7.67
N LEU A 69 29.00 -24.44 -7.25
CA LEU A 69 28.08 -23.51 -7.90
C LEU A 69 28.49 -22.05 -7.67
N TYR A 70 29.24 -21.75 -6.60
CA TYR A 70 29.69 -20.40 -6.29
C TYR A 70 31.20 -20.35 -6.06
N THR A 71 31.79 -19.23 -6.49
CA THR A 71 33.18 -18.86 -6.19
C THR A 71 33.20 -17.54 -5.44
N ILE A 72 34.16 -17.41 -4.53
CA ILE A 72 34.40 -16.19 -3.76
C ILE A 72 35.83 -15.71 -3.99
N ASP A 73 35.98 -14.42 -4.24
CA ASP A 73 37.25 -13.71 -4.29
C ASP A 73 37.18 -12.43 -3.46
N PHE A 74 38.33 -11.95 -3.04
CA PHE A 74 38.50 -10.68 -2.33
C PHE A 74 39.94 -10.19 -2.55
N SER A 75 40.13 -8.87 -2.44
CA SER A 75 41.42 -8.21 -2.71
C SER A 75 42.41 -8.29 -1.56
N ASP A 76 41.91 -8.25 -0.32
CA ASP A 76 42.73 -8.23 0.89
C ASP A 76 41.94 -8.76 2.08
N ALA A 77 42.64 -9.32 3.07
CA ALA A 77 42.08 -9.85 4.30
C ALA A 77 42.98 -9.49 5.48
N LYS A 78 42.44 -8.70 6.41
CA LYS A 78 43.15 -8.30 7.64
C LYS A 78 42.60 -9.04 8.83
N LEU A 79 43.47 -9.77 9.53
CA LEU A 79 43.12 -10.54 10.71
C LEU A 79 43.72 -9.89 11.95
N ASN A 80 42.92 -9.75 13.00
CA ASN A 80 43.39 -9.46 14.34
C ASN A 80 42.83 -10.52 15.31
N VAL A 81 43.63 -11.55 15.56
CA VAL A 81 43.23 -12.70 16.39
C VAL A 81 42.91 -12.29 17.83
N LEU A 82 43.72 -11.43 18.45
CA LEU A 82 43.51 -10.98 19.83
C LEU A 82 42.19 -10.22 20.01
N GLN A 83 41.85 -9.37 19.04
CA GLN A 83 40.59 -8.62 19.05
C GLN A 83 39.40 -9.43 18.51
N GLY A 84 39.62 -10.65 18.02
CA GLY A 84 38.61 -11.46 17.34
C GLY A 84 37.98 -10.72 16.16
N ARG A 85 38.81 -10.04 15.35
CA ARG A 85 38.35 -9.19 14.26
C ARG A 85 38.92 -9.63 12.92
N VAL A 86 38.06 -9.69 11.89
CA VAL A 86 38.43 -9.95 10.49
C VAL A 86 37.85 -8.83 9.63
N VAL A 87 38.65 -8.28 8.71
CA VAL A 87 38.18 -7.34 7.70
C VAL A 87 38.56 -7.88 6.31
N LEU A 88 37.57 -8.07 5.44
CA LEU A 88 37.77 -8.45 4.05
C LEU A 88 37.43 -7.27 3.13
N TYR A 89 38.25 -7.04 2.11
CA TYR A 89 38.09 -5.94 1.16
C TYR A 89 37.80 -6.45 -0.25
N GLY A 90 36.88 -5.78 -0.95
CA GLY A 90 36.60 -6.04 -2.37
C GLY A 90 36.06 -7.45 -2.63
N ILE A 91 35.16 -7.94 -1.78
CA ILE A 91 34.57 -9.28 -1.91
C ILE A 91 33.70 -9.35 -3.17
N LYS A 92 33.86 -10.44 -3.92
CA LYS A 92 33.05 -10.82 -5.07
C LYS A 92 32.64 -12.28 -4.91
N LEU A 93 31.36 -12.53 -4.71
CA LEU A 93 30.77 -13.86 -4.77
C LEU A 93 29.99 -13.97 -6.08
N LYS A 94 30.32 -14.96 -6.90
CA LYS A 94 29.69 -15.14 -8.21
C LYS A 94 29.27 -16.58 -8.45
N PRO A 95 28.13 -16.81 -9.14
CA PRO A 95 27.77 -18.14 -9.59
C PRO A 95 28.67 -18.59 -10.74
N ASN A 96 29.05 -19.87 -10.74
CA ASN A 96 29.65 -20.52 -11.90
C ASN A 96 28.53 -20.93 -12.87
N VAL A 97 28.34 -20.13 -13.91
CA VAL A 97 27.25 -20.29 -14.89
C VAL A 97 27.40 -21.58 -15.71
N ASP A 98 28.63 -22.05 -15.95
CA ASP A 98 28.88 -23.28 -16.70
C ASP A 98 28.53 -24.51 -15.86
N VAL A 99 28.92 -24.53 -14.59
CA VAL A 99 28.50 -25.57 -13.63
C VAL A 99 26.98 -25.57 -13.47
N TYR A 100 26.36 -24.40 -13.35
CA TYR A 100 24.91 -24.27 -13.31
C TYR A 100 24.23 -24.87 -14.55
N ARG A 101 24.76 -24.57 -15.75
CA ARG A 101 24.24 -25.07 -17.02
C ARG A 101 24.41 -26.58 -17.13
N ALA A 102 25.59 -27.11 -16.82
CA ALA A 102 25.88 -28.54 -16.84
C ALA A 102 24.97 -29.33 -15.89
N LYS A 103 24.84 -28.89 -14.63
CA LYS A 103 23.91 -29.51 -13.66
C LYS A 103 22.47 -29.50 -14.16
N ARG A 104 22.03 -28.39 -14.77
CA ARG A 104 20.69 -28.25 -15.34
C ARG A 104 20.47 -29.14 -16.56
N GLU A 105 21.48 -29.34 -17.39
CA GLU A 105 21.44 -30.26 -18.54
C GLU A 105 21.38 -31.72 -18.08
N ASN A 106 22.13 -32.06 -17.02
CA ASN A 106 22.13 -33.37 -16.37
C ASN A 106 20.90 -33.66 -15.50
N LYS A 107 19.91 -32.75 -15.47
CA LYS A 107 18.68 -32.83 -14.67
C LYS A 107 18.92 -32.98 -13.16
N GLU A 108 20.02 -32.41 -12.66
CA GLU A 108 20.29 -32.27 -11.23
C GLU A 108 19.49 -31.10 -10.62
N HIS A 109 19.28 -31.14 -9.30
CA HIS A 109 18.63 -30.04 -8.58
C HIS A 109 19.52 -28.79 -8.60
N VAL A 110 19.01 -27.70 -9.16
CA VAL A 110 19.67 -26.38 -9.15
C VAL A 110 18.71 -25.31 -8.65
N PRO A 111 19.22 -24.26 -7.99
CA PRO A 111 18.38 -23.17 -7.52
C PRO A 111 17.79 -22.37 -8.69
N ASN A 112 16.54 -21.94 -8.54
CA ASN A 112 15.84 -21.12 -9.53
C ASN A 112 16.33 -19.66 -9.55
N SER A 113 17.18 -19.28 -8.60
CA SER A 113 17.75 -17.95 -8.49
C SER A 113 19.23 -18.05 -8.16
N LEU A 114 20.02 -17.33 -8.94
CA LEU A 114 21.46 -17.17 -8.73
C LEU A 114 21.72 -15.79 -8.16
N TYR A 115 22.67 -15.69 -7.23
CA TYR A 115 22.99 -14.45 -6.55
C TYR A 115 24.45 -14.08 -6.75
N GLU A 116 24.69 -12.90 -7.32
CA GLU A 116 26.01 -12.28 -7.31
C GLU A 116 26.05 -11.21 -6.22
N LEU A 117 27.14 -11.17 -5.46
CA LEU A 117 27.32 -10.24 -4.35
C LEU A 117 28.68 -9.56 -4.49
N HIS A 118 28.67 -8.23 -4.49
CA HIS A 118 29.86 -7.39 -4.41
C HIS A 118 29.81 -6.58 -3.13
N VAL A 119 30.90 -6.60 -2.36
CA VAL A 119 30.98 -5.85 -1.09
C VAL A 119 32.33 -5.17 -1.03
N GLN A 120 32.35 -3.85 -0.81
CA GLN A 120 33.61 -3.12 -0.65
C GLN A 120 34.36 -3.55 0.61
N ARG A 121 33.62 -3.74 1.71
CA ARG A 121 34.17 -4.09 3.00
C ARG A 121 33.20 -4.94 3.82
N LEU A 122 33.70 -6.07 4.31
CA LEU A 122 33.05 -6.91 5.32
C LEU A 122 33.86 -6.83 6.60
N ILE A 123 33.21 -6.53 7.72
CA ILE A 123 33.83 -6.51 9.05
C ILE A 123 33.14 -7.57 9.91
N VAL A 124 33.91 -8.52 10.42
CA VAL A 124 33.49 -9.47 11.45
C VAL A 124 34.23 -9.10 12.73
N SER A 125 33.50 -8.92 13.83
CA SER A 125 34.09 -8.44 15.09
C SER A 125 33.57 -9.20 16.31
N GLY A 126 34.42 -9.28 17.32
CA GLY A 126 34.13 -9.96 18.59
C GLY A 126 33.91 -11.47 18.40
N VAL A 127 34.74 -12.11 17.56
CA VAL A 127 34.78 -13.56 17.42
C VAL A 127 35.41 -14.17 18.68
N LYS A 128 34.70 -15.08 19.35
CA LYS A 128 35.24 -15.80 20.52
C LYS A 128 36.13 -16.96 20.08
N VAL A 129 37.38 -16.66 19.73
CA VAL A 129 38.34 -17.64 19.16
C VAL A 129 38.57 -18.84 20.10
N ALA A 130 38.65 -18.64 21.41
CA ALA A 130 38.82 -19.72 22.37
C ALA A 130 37.61 -20.68 22.38
N ASP A 131 36.39 -20.16 22.37
CA ASP A 131 35.16 -20.96 22.34
C ASP A 131 35.01 -21.75 21.01
N LEU A 132 35.46 -21.13 19.91
CA LEU A 132 35.52 -21.79 18.61
C LEU A 132 36.50 -22.97 18.61
N TYR A 133 37.70 -22.78 19.17
CA TYR A 133 38.74 -23.81 19.18
C TYR A 133 38.44 -24.96 20.15
N PHE A 134 38.08 -24.65 21.40
CA PHE A 134 37.90 -25.66 22.44
C PHE A 134 36.52 -26.30 22.46
N ASN A 135 35.46 -25.54 22.14
CA ASN A 135 34.07 -26.01 22.26
C ASN A 135 33.38 -26.24 20.91
N LYS A 136 34.03 -25.91 19.79
CA LYS A 136 33.44 -25.90 18.44
C LYS A 136 32.19 -25.01 18.36
N ARG A 137 32.18 -23.89 19.10
CA ARG A 137 31.07 -22.92 19.10
C ARG A 137 31.50 -21.63 18.43
N LEU A 138 30.86 -21.27 17.31
CA LEU A 138 31.14 -20.01 16.62
C LEU A 138 30.26 -18.91 17.21
N SER A 139 30.85 -18.02 17.99
CA SER A 139 30.16 -16.85 18.55
C SER A 139 30.80 -15.57 18.02
N ILE A 140 29.99 -14.77 17.33
CA ILE A 140 30.37 -13.50 16.69
C ILE A 140 29.51 -12.39 17.29
N SER A 141 30.14 -11.27 17.66
CA SER A 141 29.39 -10.14 18.21
C SER A 141 28.67 -9.37 17.10
N ARG A 142 29.38 -9.00 16.03
CA ARG A 142 28.81 -8.23 14.92
C ARG A 142 29.44 -8.58 13.57
N ILE A 143 28.60 -8.68 12.54
CA ILE A 143 28.98 -8.72 11.13
C ILE A 143 28.42 -7.47 10.45
N THR A 144 29.24 -6.75 9.69
CA THR A 144 28.84 -5.53 8.98
C THR A 144 29.29 -5.57 7.52
N LEU A 145 28.37 -5.29 6.60
CA LEU A 145 28.63 -5.14 5.17
C LEU A 145 28.25 -3.71 4.76
N ASP A 146 29.22 -2.99 4.22
CA ASP A 146 29.01 -1.62 3.74
C ASP A 146 28.77 -1.61 2.23
N GLN A 147 27.67 -0.99 1.80
CA GLN A 147 27.28 -0.80 0.40
C GLN A 147 27.31 -2.09 -0.44
N PRO A 148 26.67 -3.19 0.01
CA PRO A 148 26.64 -4.41 -0.77
C PRO A 148 25.77 -4.23 -2.01
N GLU A 149 26.27 -4.69 -3.16
CA GLU A 149 25.52 -4.79 -4.39
C GLU A 149 25.16 -6.25 -4.65
N ILE A 150 23.86 -6.53 -4.67
CA ILE A 150 23.30 -7.86 -4.84
C ILE A 150 22.59 -7.92 -6.19
N ILE A 151 22.96 -8.90 -7.02
CA ILE A 151 22.29 -9.17 -8.29
C ILE A 151 21.61 -10.53 -8.18
N ALA A 152 20.29 -10.52 -8.11
CA ALA A 152 19.45 -11.71 -8.07
C ALA A 152 18.90 -12.03 -9.46
N SER A 153 19.36 -13.13 -10.05
CA SER A 153 18.97 -13.59 -11.38
C SER A 153 18.05 -14.81 -11.28
N LYS A 154 16.77 -14.64 -11.64
CA LYS A 154 15.75 -15.71 -11.61
C LYS A 154 15.60 -16.35 -12.99
N TYR A 155 15.61 -17.68 -13.05
CA TYR A 155 15.47 -18.47 -14.29
C TYR A 155 14.18 -19.32 -14.25
N ALA A 156 13.64 -19.66 -15.43
CA ALA A 156 12.48 -20.53 -15.54
C ALA A 156 12.80 -21.98 -15.14
N ASN A 157 11.89 -22.58 -14.39
CA ASN A 157 11.96 -23.99 -14.01
C ASN A 157 11.98 -24.89 -15.25
N LYS A 158 12.85 -25.89 -15.26
CA LYS A 158 12.56 -27.19 -15.88
C LYS A 158 12.04 -28.11 -14.78
N PRO A 159 11.18 -29.12 -15.06
CA PRO A 159 10.80 -30.11 -14.06
C PRO A 159 12.06 -30.71 -13.46
N ASP A 160 12.20 -30.54 -12.16
CA ASP A 160 13.33 -31.02 -11.39
C ASP A 160 13.14 -32.51 -11.10
N SER A 161 14.07 -33.35 -11.57
CA SER A 161 14.09 -34.79 -11.28
C SER A 161 15.12 -35.17 -10.22
N GLY A 162 15.84 -34.20 -9.66
CA GLY A 162 16.88 -34.43 -8.65
C GLY A 162 16.31 -34.73 -7.26
N LYS A 163 17.02 -35.54 -6.47
CA LYS A 163 16.75 -35.68 -5.03
C LYS A 163 17.08 -34.36 -4.32
N LYS A 164 16.07 -33.71 -3.73
CA LYS A 164 16.25 -32.51 -2.91
C LYS A 164 16.99 -32.89 -1.62
N ASP A 165 18.08 -32.17 -1.30
CA ASP A 165 18.76 -32.32 -0.02
C ASP A 165 17.87 -31.79 1.10
N ASN A 166 17.27 -32.71 1.87
CA ASN A 166 16.34 -32.39 2.95
C ASN A 166 17.04 -32.05 4.27
N ARG A 167 18.38 -32.01 4.30
CA ARG A 167 19.10 -31.63 5.51
C ARG A 167 18.87 -30.17 5.85
N THR A 168 18.69 -29.89 7.14
CA THR A 168 18.58 -28.53 7.66
C THR A 168 19.92 -27.80 7.61
N LEU A 169 19.91 -26.48 7.79
CA LEU A 169 21.14 -25.69 7.85
C LEU A 169 22.07 -26.16 8.97
N TYR A 170 21.53 -26.52 10.14
CA TYR A 170 22.34 -27.06 11.24
C TYR A 170 22.97 -28.41 10.88
N GLN A 171 22.20 -29.35 10.31
CA GLN A 171 22.72 -30.66 9.90
C GLN A 171 23.86 -30.54 8.88
N LYS A 172 23.87 -29.47 8.08
CA LYS A 172 24.97 -29.18 7.15
C LYS A 172 26.24 -28.71 7.87
N ILE A 173 26.13 -28.10 9.04
CA ILE A 173 27.26 -27.52 9.78
C ILE A 173 27.64 -28.28 11.06
N GLU A 174 26.83 -29.21 11.55
CA GLU A 174 26.98 -29.86 12.87
C GLU A 174 28.31 -30.61 13.05
N LYS A 175 28.89 -31.10 11.93
CA LYS A 175 30.20 -31.75 11.93
C LYS A 175 31.35 -30.77 12.21
N THR A 176 31.14 -29.49 11.91
CA THR A 176 32.13 -28.41 12.08
C THR A 176 31.85 -27.61 13.35
N PHE A 177 30.59 -27.24 13.59
CA PHE A 177 30.19 -26.39 14.72
C PHE A 177 29.03 -27.01 15.50
N LYS A 178 29.13 -27.02 16.84
CA LYS A 178 28.00 -27.36 17.72
C LYS A 178 26.92 -26.28 17.73
N SER A 179 27.31 -25.02 17.49
CA SER A 179 26.39 -23.89 17.38
C SER A 179 27.04 -22.72 16.65
N VAL A 180 26.23 -21.93 15.94
CA VAL A 180 26.62 -20.64 15.36
C VAL A 180 25.71 -19.55 15.93
N ASN A 181 26.32 -18.52 16.51
CA ASN A 181 25.62 -17.36 17.07
C ASN A 181 26.23 -16.07 16.54
N VAL A 182 25.37 -15.16 16.06
CA VAL A 182 25.76 -13.80 15.65
C VAL A 182 24.88 -12.80 16.38
N GLY A 183 25.49 -11.93 17.19
CA GLY A 183 24.76 -10.90 17.94
C GLY A 183 24.02 -9.92 17.04
N GLU A 184 24.72 -9.36 16.04
CA GLU A 184 24.17 -8.40 15.08
C GLU A 184 24.72 -8.66 13.66
N LEU A 185 23.84 -8.69 12.67
CA LEU A 185 24.18 -8.60 11.25
C LEU A 185 23.64 -7.27 10.71
N ARG A 186 24.52 -6.44 10.17
CA ARG A 186 24.16 -5.15 9.60
C ARG A 186 24.60 -5.06 8.14
N LEU A 187 23.66 -4.81 7.25
CA LEU A 187 23.93 -4.48 5.86
C LEU A 187 23.38 -3.07 5.64
N SER A 188 24.24 -2.14 5.22
CA SER A 188 23.85 -0.75 5.03
C SER A 188 24.04 -0.27 3.60
N ASN A 189 23.12 0.57 3.11
CA ASN A 189 23.13 1.12 1.75
C ASN A 189 23.17 0.03 0.65
N ILE A 190 22.34 -0.99 0.80
CA ILE A 190 22.23 -2.11 -0.13
C ILE A 190 21.65 -1.63 -1.46
N ARG A 191 22.26 -2.09 -2.56
CA ARG A 191 21.66 -2.02 -3.91
C ARG A 191 21.27 -3.42 -4.35
N LEU A 192 19.98 -3.67 -4.50
CA LEU A 192 19.45 -4.95 -4.98
C LEU A 192 18.93 -4.80 -6.40
N LYS A 193 19.57 -5.51 -7.35
CA LYS A 193 19.13 -5.62 -8.74
C LYS A 193 18.50 -6.99 -8.94
N ASN A 194 17.23 -7.01 -9.34
CA ASN A 194 16.54 -8.24 -9.71
C ASN A 194 16.45 -8.33 -11.23
N ILE A 195 16.81 -9.48 -11.78
CA ILE A 195 16.68 -9.79 -13.20
C ILE A 195 15.88 -11.08 -13.32
N ASN A 196 14.71 -11.00 -13.94
CA ASN A 196 13.85 -12.15 -14.14
C ASN A 196 13.89 -12.59 -15.61
N TYR A 197 14.48 -13.76 -15.86
CA TYR A 197 14.59 -14.42 -17.17
C TYR A 197 13.45 -15.42 -17.45
N THR A 198 12.38 -15.45 -16.64
CA THR A 198 11.28 -16.42 -16.83
C THR A 198 10.33 -16.06 -17.98
N GLY A 199 10.31 -14.79 -18.41
CA GLY A 199 9.46 -14.30 -19.49
C GLY A 199 10.17 -14.25 -20.85
N PRO A 200 9.45 -13.92 -21.94
CA PRO A 200 10.01 -13.82 -23.29
C PRO A 200 11.09 -12.73 -23.42
N LYS A 201 11.08 -11.74 -22.51
CA LYS A 201 12.14 -10.74 -22.36
C LYS A 201 12.53 -10.62 -20.87
N PRO A 202 13.82 -10.44 -20.54
CA PRO A 202 14.23 -10.25 -19.16
C PRO A 202 13.59 -9.00 -18.55
N SER A 203 12.91 -9.16 -17.42
CA SER A 203 12.41 -8.03 -16.64
C SER A 203 13.46 -7.61 -15.61
N ARG A 204 13.64 -6.30 -15.41
CA ARG A 204 14.65 -5.74 -14.50
C ARG A 204 13.99 -4.83 -13.49
N SER A 205 14.36 -4.96 -12.23
CA SER A 205 13.99 -4.00 -11.19
C SER A 205 15.18 -3.74 -10.27
N GLU A 206 15.20 -2.57 -9.66
CA GLU A 206 16.28 -2.16 -8.77
C GLU A 206 15.68 -1.52 -7.52
N LEU A 207 16.20 -1.91 -6.36
CA LEU A 207 15.99 -1.26 -5.07
C LEU A 207 17.33 -0.67 -4.63
N LYS A 208 17.30 0.59 -4.21
CA LYS A 208 18.45 1.34 -3.69
C LYS A 208 18.13 1.78 -2.27
N ASP A 209 19.16 2.18 -1.53
CA ASP A 209 19.02 2.77 -0.20
C ASP A 209 18.22 1.87 0.76
N MET A 210 18.57 0.57 0.74
CA MET A 210 18.00 -0.44 1.61
C MET A 210 18.97 -0.78 2.74
N ASP A 211 18.46 -0.92 3.96
CA ASP A 211 19.22 -1.35 5.13
C ASP A 211 18.57 -2.60 5.72
N ILE A 212 19.40 -3.54 6.20
CA ILE A 212 18.96 -4.73 6.90
C ILE A 212 19.73 -4.85 8.21
N LEU A 213 19.01 -5.07 9.31
CA LEU A 213 19.53 -5.34 10.63
C LEU A 213 18.93 -6.66 11.14
N GLY A 214 19.75 -7.70 11.23
CA GLY A 214 19.41 -8.96 11.87
C GLY A 214 19.97 -9.01 13.29
N SER A 215 19.13 -9.35 14.27
CA SER A 215 19.51 -9.43 15.69
C SER A 215 19.44 -10.86 16.22
N SER A 216 20.50 -11.28 16.92
CA SER A 216 20.60 -12.56 17.64
C SER A 216 20.31 -13.80 16.77
N LEU A 217 21.11 -14.01 15.71
CA LEU A 217 21.09 -15.25 14.94
C LEU A 217 21.53 -16.43 15.81
N LEU A 218 20.81 -17.54 15.75
CA LEU A 218 21.19 -18.78 16.41
C LEU A 218 20.91 -20.00 15.52
N ILE A 219 21.96 -20.77 15.24
CA ILE A 219 21.86 -22.06 14.54
C ILE A 219 22.43 -23.13 15.46
N ASP A 220 21.57 -23.99 15.99
CA ASP A 220 21.92 -25.16 16.80
C ASP A 220 20.89 -26.30 16.59
N SER A 221 20.96 -27.35 17.40
CA SER A 221 20.03 -28.48 17.32
C SER A 221 18.57 -28.09 17.58
N ALA A 222 18.32 -27.10 18.44
CA ALA A 222 16.98 -26.69 18.86
C ALA A 222 16.40 -25.59 17.96
N SER A 223 17.24 -24.69 17.45
CA SER A 223 16.78 -23.52 16.67
C SER A 223 16.18 -23.88 15.30
N GLN A 224 16.39 -25.10 14.83
CA GLN A 224 15.83 -25.59 13.56
C GLN A 224 14.31 -25.76 13.58
N SER A 225 13.73 -26.01 14.76
CA SER A 225 12.28 -26.13 14.95
C SER A 225 11.66 -24.90 15.61
N ASP A 226 12.46 -23.86 15.86
CA ASP A 226 12.01 -22.62 16.49
C ASP A 226 11.27 -21.72 15.49
N THR A 227 9.94 -21.71 15.59
CA THR A 227 9.05 -20.89 14.73
C THR A 227 9.02 -19.42 15.13
N THR A 228 9.63 -19.04 16.26
CA THR A 228 9.68 -17.64 16.73
C THR A 228 10.79 -16.85 16.03
N ARG A 229 11.68 -17.53 15.31
CA ARG A 229 12.83 -16.92 14.61
C ARG A 229 12.58 -16.83 13.12
N PHE A 230 12.78 -15.64 12.56
CA PHE A 230 12.79 -15.45 11.11
C PHE A 230 14.21 -15.65 10.59
N LEU A 231 14.40 -16.64 9.70
CA LEU A 231 15.72 -16.98 9.16
C LEU A 231 16.80 -17.11 10.26
N PHE A 232 16.45 -17.78 11.37
CA PHE A 232 17.26 -17.97 12.58
C PHE A 232 17.53 -16.73 13.46
N PHE A 233 17.10 -15.55 13.05
CA PHE A 233 17.19 -14.31 13.84
C PHE A 233 15.98 -14.13 14.76
N LYS A 234 16.18 -13.51 15.93
CA LYS A 234 15.07 -13.10 16.80
C LYS A 234 14.31 -11.90 16.23
N ASP A 235 15.02 -10.99 15.58
CA ASP A 235 14.43 -9.87 14.85
C ASP A 235 15.20 -9.61 13.57
N VAL A 236 14.48 -9.30 12.50
CA VAL A 236 15.03 -8.72 11.28
C VAL A 236 14.25 -7.43 11.02
N THR A 237 14.97 -6.33 11.01
CA THR A 237 14.46 -5.03 10.58
C THR A 237 14.99 -4.71 9.19
N THR A 238 14.09 -4.42 8.26
CA THR A 238 14.44 -4.00 6.90
C THR A 238 13.88 -2.61 6.65
N GLN A 239 14.70 -1.72 6.08
CA GLN A 239 14.29 -0.37 5.70
C GLN A 239 14.62 -0.13 4.23
N LEU A 240 13.71 0.50 3.49
CA LEU A 240 13.91 0.92 2.11
C LEU A 240 13.54 2.39 2.02
N HIS A 241 14.38 3.21 1.39
CA HIS A 241 14.15 4.64 1.24
C HIS A 241 14.05 5.06 -0.23
N ASN A 242 13.31 6.14 -0.49
CA ASN A 242 13.28 6.86 -1.77
C ASN A 242 13.02 5.99 -3.00
N TYR A 243 12.16 4.97 -2.88
CA TYR A 243 11.82 4.15 -4.03
C TYR A 243 11.02 4.96 -5.05
N THR A 244 11.44 4.90 -6.32
CA THR A 244 10.74 5.56 -7.43
C THR A 244 10.75 4.65 -8.66
N SER A 245 9.63 4.60 -9.37
CA SER A 245 9.51 3.89 -10.64
C SER A 245 8.49 4.58 -11.55
N ARG A 246 8.52 4.23 -12.84
CA ARG A 246 7.52 4.68 -13.83
C ARG A 246 6.79 3.47 -14.40
N SER A 247 5.51 3.63 -14.67
CA SER A 247 4.74 2.62 -15.39
C SER A 247 5.31 2.40 -16.80
N ALA A 248 5.16 1.20 -17.35
CA ALA A 248 5.70 0.84 -18.66
C ALA A 248 5.12 1.71 -19.81
N ASP A 249 3.89 2.18 -19.66
CA ASP A 249 3.23 3.12 -20.58
C ASP A 249 3.65 4.59 -20.39
N GLY A 250 4.48 4.87 -19.38
CA GLY A 250 4.96 6.21 -19.03
C GLY A 250 3.90 7.14 -18.43
N LEU A 251 2.67 6.66 -18.17
CA LEU A 251 1.55 7.47 -17.72
C LEU A 251 1.57 7.80 -16.22
N TYR A 252 2.29 7.01 -15.43
CA TYR A 252 2.35 7.14 -13.98
C TYR A 252 3.78 7.12 -13.45
N THR A 253 4.00 7.86 -12.37
CA THR A 253 5.18 7.74 -11.51
C THR A 253 4.73 7.21 -10.16
N PHE A 254 5.36 6.14 -9.71
CA PHE A 254 5.15 5.58 -8.38
C PHE A 254 6.33 5.97 -7.48
N LYS A 255 6.04 6.48 -6.28
CA LYS A 255 7.06 6.83 -5.27
C LYS A 255 6.66 6.32 -3.90
N VAL A 256 7.65 5.86 -3.14
CA VAL A 256 7.53 5.54 -1.72
C VAL A 256 8.69 6.18 -0.98
N LYS A 257 8.41 7.00 0.05
CA LYS A 257 9.48 7.68 0.81
C LYS A 257 10.24 6.70 1.68
N ALA A 258 9.53 5.89 2.46
CA ALA A 258 10.14 4.85 3.27
C ALA A 258 9.23 3.63 3.43
N VAL A 259 9.84 2.45 3.50
CA VAL A 259 9.20 1.21 3.96
C VAL A 259 10.04 0.65 5.09
N LYS A 260 9.39 0.26 6.19
CA LYS A 260 10.05 -0.41 7.32
C LYS A 260 9.30 -1.67 7.70
N LEU A 261 10.00 -2.79 7.76
CA LEU A 261 9.52 -4.07 8.27
C LEU A 261 10.28 -4.41 9.56
N SER A 262 9.59 -4.92 10.57
CA SER A 262 10.19 -5.60 11.73
C SER A 262 9.47 -6.92 11.97
N THR A 263 10.23 -8.01 12.06
CA THR A 263 9.68 -9.35 12.29
C THR A 263 9.30 -9.55 13.76
N GLN A 264 10.01 -8.95 14.71
CA GLN A 264 9.68 -9.04 16.14
C GLN A 264 8.33 -8.39 16.43
N SER A 265 8.09 -7.18 15.91
CA SER A 265 6.82 -6.46 16.08
C SER A 265 5.73 -6.89 15.10
N LYS A 266 6.07 -7.75 14.12
CA LYS A 266 5.19 -8.18 13.02
C LYS A 266 4.52 -7.00 12.32
N LYS A 267 5.26 -5.91 12.13
CA LYS A 267 4.74 -4.64 11.62
C LYS A 267 5.47 -4.23 10.36
N LEU A 268 4.71 -3.87 9.33
CA LEU A 268 5.21 -3.19 8.13
C LEU A 268 4.62 -1.78 8.10
N THR A 269 5.47 -0.78 7.94
CA THR A 269 5.08 0.63 7.86
C THR A 269 5.52 1.17 6.50
N VAL A 270 4.66 1.93 5.84
CA VAL A 270 4.96 2.64 4.60
C VAL A 270 4.67 4.11 4.84
N ASP A 271 5.72 4.92 4.74
CA ASP A 271 5.62 6.37 4.86
C ASP A 271 5.66 6.98 3.46
N GLY A 272 4.65 7.77 3.14
CA GLY A 272 4.47 8.49 1.89
C GLY A 272 4.44 7.57 0.66
N LEU A 273 3.26 7.12 0.26
CA LEU A 273 3.01 6.42 -1.00
C LEU A 273 2.32 7.35 -2.00
N TYR A 274 2.89 7.47 -3.19
CA TYR A 274 2.41 8.36 -4.25
C TYR A 274 2.26 7.61 -5.57
N LEU A 275 1.09 7.72 -6.19
CA LEU A 275 0.84 7.36 -7.58
C LEU A 275 0.42 8.62 -8.32
N THR A 276 1.39 9.25 -8.99
CA THR A 276 1.18 10.53 -9.67
C THR A 276 1.02 10.29 -11.18
N PRO A 277 -0.14 10.62 -11.76
CA PRO A 277 -0.32 10.55 -13.21
C PRO A 277 0.35 11.75 -13.90
N ILE A 278 0.62 11.61 -15.20
CA ILE A 278 0.86 12.79 -16.05
C ILE A 278 -0.39 13.70 -16.11
N ASP A 279 -0.24 14.88 -16.72
CA ASP A 279 -1.33 15.85 -16.89
C ASP A 279 -2.54 15.21 -17.60
N TYR A 280 -3.75 15.58 -17.18
CA TYR A 280 -4.97 14.93 -17.69
C TYR A 280 -5.16 15.11 -19.21
N PRO A 281 -4.83 16.24 -19.87
CA PRO A 281 -4.94 16.35 -21.32
C PRO A 281 -4.05 15.33 -22.04
N THR A 282 -2.79 15.21 -21.65
CA THR A 282 -1.85 14.25 -22.25
C THR A 282 -2.21 12.81 -21.91
N PHE A 283 -2.65 12.56 -20.67
CA PHE A 283 -3.13 11.24 -20.25
C PHE A 283 -4.26 10.76 -21.17
N PHE A 284 -5.31 11.56 -21.38
CA PHE A 284 -6.48 11.14 -22.15
C PHE A 284 -6.27 11.15 -23.68
N LYS A 285 -5.17 11.75 -24.16
CA LYS A 285 -4.68 11.55 -25.53
C LYS A 285 -4.08 10.14 -25.71
N LYS A 286 -3.35 9.64 -24.71
CA LYS A 286 -2.64 8.35 -24.75
C LYS A 286 -3.46 7.17 -24.25
N SER A 287 -4.39 7.39 -23.32
CA SER A 287 -5.20 6.35 -22.68
C SER A 287 -6.67 6.74 -22.60
N LYS A 288 -7.53 5.72 -22.62
CA LYS A 288 -8.99 5.85 -22.40
C LYS A 288 -9.44 5.26 -21.06
N SER A 289 -8.50 4.73 -20.28
CA SER A 289 -8.76 4.26 -18.92
C SER A 289 -9.04 5.44 -17.99
N ASP A 290 -9.60 5.15 -16.82
CA ASP A 290 -9.67 6.16 -15.79
C ASP A 290 -8.26 6.55 -15.32
N ARG A 291 -8.09 7.83 -14.99
CA ARG A 291 -6.85 8.38 -14.45
C ARG A 291 -6.96 8.46 -12.94
N PHE A 292 -6.02 7.84 -12.24
CA PHE A 292 -5.97 7.84 -10.78
C PHE A 292 -4.89 8.79 -10.27
N ASP A 293 -5.09 9.34 -9.09
CA ASP A 293 -4.09 10.10 -8.35
C ASP A 293 -4.18 9.66 -6.89
N ILE A 294 -3.09 9.13 -6.34
CA ILE A 294 -3.11 8.56 -4.99
C ILE A 294 -1.95 9.15 -4.20
N HIS A 295 -2.26 9.66 -3.02
CA HIS A 295 -1.28 10.08 -2.03
C HIS A 295 -1.72 9.59 -0.67
N LEU A 296 -0.94 8.71 -0.05
CA LEU A 296 -1.16 8.18 1.29
C LEU A 296 0.03 8.58 2.16
N GLU A 297 -0.20 9.20 3.32
CA GLU A 297 0.91 9.70 4.15
C GLU A 297 1.50 8.59 5.03
N ASN A 298 0.67 7.84 5.75
CA ASN A 298 1.15 6.77 6.63
C ASN A 298 0.26 5.53 6.46
N ILE A 299 0.89 4.39 6.17
CA ILE A 299 0.22 3.09 6.10
C ILE A 299 0.90 2.15 7.10
N VAL A 300 0.12 1.54 7.98
CA VAL A 300 0.63 0.57 8.95
C VAL A 300 -0.10 -0.75 8.79
N LEU A 301 0.66 -1.82 8.61
CA LEU A 301 0.20 -3.20 8.58
C LEU A 301 0.60 -3.86 9.90
N HIS A 302 -0.38 -4.16 10.73
CA HIS A 302 -0.21 -4.86 12.01
C HIS A 302 -0.42 -6.36 11.83
N ASN A 303 0.44 -7.14 12.51
CA ASN A 303 0.49 -8.60 12.38
C ASN A 303 0.65 -9.06 10.93
N PHE A 304 1.59 -8.44 10.21
CA PHE A 304 1.96 -8.83 8.86
C PHE A 304 2.65 -10.20 8.90
N ASP A 305 2.11 -11.16 8.15
CA ASP A 305 2.70 -12.50 8.01
C ASP A 305 3.90 -12.47 7.04
N TYR A 306 5.07 -12.13 7.56
CA TYR A 306 6.31 -12.11 6.79
C TYR A 306 6.78 -13.51 6.36
N ASN A 307 6.37 -14.58 7.06
CA ASN A 307 6.72 -15.95 6.67
C ASN A 307 5.92 -16.34 5.43
N GLY A 308 4.59 -16.14 5.46
CA GLY A 308 3.73 -16.32 4.29
C GLY A 308 4.21 -15.50 3.09
N PHE A 309 4.54 -14.22 3.32
CA PHE A 309 5.07 -13.38 2.26
C PHE A 309 6.38 -13.91 1.65
N GLN A 310 7.32 -14.37 2.48
CA GLN A 310 8.59 -14.93 2.02
C GLN A 310 8.42 -16.24 1.25
N ASP A 311 7.54 -17.13 1.72
CA ASP A 311 7.42 -18.49 1.20
C ASP A 311 6.56 -18.58 -0.07
N ASN A 312 5.46 -17.81 -0.12
CA ASN A 312 4.45 -17.94 -1.17
C ASN A 312 3.93 -16.61 -1.71
N GLN A 313 4.55 -15.48 -1.31
CA GLN A 313 4.16 -14.13 -1.72
C GLN A 313 2.72 -13.75 -1.35
N SER A 314 2.12 -14.42 -0.35
CA SER A 314 0.82 -14.02 0.20
C SER A 314 0.94 -12.80 1.08
N ILE A 315 -0.12 -11.99 1.11
CA ILE A 315 -0.25 -10.85 1.99
C ILE A 315 -1.36 -11.19 3.00
N ASP A 316 -0.98 -11.50 4.23
CA ASP A 316 -1.93 -11.73 5.33
C ASP A 316 -1.70 -10.72 6.45
N ILE A 317 -2.74 -9.95 6.78
CA ILE A 317 -2.69 -8.80 7.67
C ILE A 317 -3.94 -8.80 8.56
N LYS A 318 -3.74 -8.68 9.87
CA LYS A 318 -4.88 -8.52 10.81
C LYS A 318 -5.48 -7.13 10.79
N LYS A 319 -4.64 -6.10 10.73
CA LYS A 319 -5.12 -4.72 10.67
C LYS A 319 -4.23 -3.87 9.78
N MET A 320 -4.83 -3.20 8.80
CA MET A 320 -4.21 -2.13 8.05
C MET A 320 -4.80 -0.79 8.51
N GLU A 321 -3.95 0.19 8.78
CA GLU A 321 -4.37 1.56 9.03
C GLU A 321 -3.78 2.48 7.97
N ILE A 322 -4.59 3.36 7.39
CA ILE A 322 -4.15 4.44 6.52
C ILE A 322 -4.53 5.76 7.18
N ASP A 323 -3.52 6.52 7.60
CA ASP A 323 -3.71 7.81 8.23
C ASP A 323 -3.32 8.94 7.26
N LYS A 324 -4.35 9.71 6.88
CA LYS A 324 -4.33 10.83 5.93
C LYS A 324 -3.93 10.44 4.51
N GLY A 325 -4.62 11.07 3.57
CA GLY A 325 -4.33 10.91 2.16
C GLY A 325 -5.44 11.42 1.26
N SER A 326 -5.18 11.36 -0.04
CA SER A 326 -6.11 11.74 -1.09
C SER A 326 -6.18 10.69 -2.19
N PHE A 327 -7.39 10.43 -2.65
CA PHE A 327 -7.66 9.62 -3.82
C PHE A 327 -8.42 10.45 -4.87
N GLY A 328 -7.84 10.62 -6.03
CA GLY A 328 -8.43 11.27 -7.19
C GLY A 328 -8.78 10.26 -8.26
N LEU A 329 -10.02 10.32 -8.75
CA LEU A 329 -10.50 9.53 -9.88
C LEU A 329 -10.99 10.47 -10.97
N TYR A 330 -10.33 10.46 -12.12
CA TYR A 330 -10.73 11.23 -13.29
C TYR A 330 -11.23 10.29 -14.37
N SER A 331 -12.50 10.42 -14.73
CA SER A 331 -13.10 9.64 -15.80
C SER A 331 -13.42 10.51 -17.01
N ASN A 332 -13.00 10.04 -18.19
CA ASN A 332 -13.24 10.67 -19.47
C ASN A 332 -13.78 9.64 -20.47
N TYR A 333 -15.09 9.65 -20.66
CA TYR A 333 -15.79 8.71 -21.55
C TYR A 333 -15.80 9.14 -23.02
N ASN A 334 -15.04 10.17 -23.41
CA ASN A 334 -15.03 10.65 -24.78
C ASN A 334 -14.23 9.67 -25.68
N GLY A 335 -14.93 8.93 -26.53
CA GLY A 335 -14.37 8.05 -27.57
C GLY A 335 -14.86 6.60 -27.51
N LYS A 336 -14.43 5.77 -28.48
CA LYS A 336 -14.69 4.32 -28.47
C LYS A 336 -13.88 3.67 -27.35
N LEU A 337 -14.55 2.90 -26.49
CA LEU A 337 -13.91 2.19 -25.36
C LEU A 337 -13.15 0.95 -25.85
N GLN A 338 -12.09 0.57 -25.12
CA GLN A 338 -11.30 -0.64 -25.41
C GLN A 338 -12.08 -1.94 -25.15
N THR A 339 -12.93 -1.95 -24.13
CA THR A 339 -13.88 -3.04 -23.85
C THR A 339 -15.29 -2.50 -23.90
N THR A 340 -16.26 -3.36 -24.27
CA THR A 340 -17.67 -2.98 -24.24
C THR A 340 -18.21 -2.90 -22.81
N ASP A 341 -17.64 -3.66 -21.86
CA ASP A 341 -18.00 -3.65 -20.45
C ASP A 341 -16.87 -3.14 -19.53
N ARG A 342 -17.21 -2.20 -18.64
CA ARG A 342 -16.31 -1.60 -17.63
C ARG A 342 -16.40 -2.27 -16.24
N LEU A 343 -16.78 -3.55 -16.20
CA LEU A 343 -16.80 -4.37 -14.98
C LEU A 343 -15.47 -4.35 -14.20
N VAL A 344 -14.34 -4.19 -14.90
CA VAL A 344 -12.99 -4.09 -14.32
C VAL A 344 -12.80 -2.98 -13.27
N THR A 345 -13.77 -2.06 -13.15
CA THR A 345 -13.78 -0.96 -12.20
C THR A 345 -14.50 -1.27 -10.88
N PHE A 346 -15.11 -2.46 -10.75
CA PHE A 346 -15.88 -2.83 -9.57
C PHE A 346 -14.93 -3.29 -8.45
N PRO A 347 -15.11 -2.84 -7.19
CA PRO A 347 -14.20 -3.19 -6.09
C PRO A 347 -14.03 -4.70 -5.87
N ASN A 348 -15.13 -5.45 -5.84
CA ASN A 348 -15.10 -6.90 -5.68
C ASN A 348 -14.50 -7.63 -6.89
N TRP A 349 -14.70 -7.12 -8.12
CA TRP A 349 -13.98 -7.62 -9.29
C TRP A 349 -12.47 -7.37 -9.15
N ALA A 350 -12.07 -6.16 -8.74
CA ALA A 350 -10.66 -5.80 -8.62
C ALA A 350 -9.94 -6.65 -7.56
N ILE A 351 -10.56 -6.87 -6.41
CA ILE A 351 -10.01 -7.76 -5.37
C ILE A 351 -9.83 -9.18 -5.92
N ARG A 352 -10.85 -9.71 -6.62
CA ARG A 352 -10.85 -11.09 -7.12
C ARG A 352 -9.88 -11.33 -8.27
N GLU A 353 -9.89 -10.44 -9.27
CA GLU A 353 -9.27 -10.68 -10.59
C GLU A 353 -8.02 -9.83 -10.85
N LYS A 354 -7.90 -8.65 -10.21
CA LYS A 354 -6.80 -7.72 -10.49
C LYS A 354 -5.58 -7.96 -9.60
N MET A 355 -5.77 -8.48 -8.39
CA MET A 355 -4.68 -8.79 -7.47
C MET A 355 -4.01 -10.12 -7.87
N PRO A 356 -2.75 -10.12 -8.31
CA PRO A 356 -2.09 -11.32 -8.84
C PRO A 356 -1.63 -12.29 -7.75
N MET A 357 -1.66 -11.87 -6.48
CA MET A 357 -1.24 -12.66 -5.32
C MET A 357 -2.42 -12.94 -4.37
N PRO A 358 -2.34 -13.98 -3.52
CA PRO A 358 -3.26 -14.18 -2.42
C PRO A 358 -3.17 -13.03 -1.40
N VAL A 359 -4.29 -12.41 -1.09
CA VAL A 359 -4.40 -11.29 -0.15
C VAL A 359 -5.52 -11.57 0.85
N ASN A 360 -5.23 -11.25 2.12
CA ASN A 360 -6.18 -11.21 3.22
C ASN A 360 -5.87 -10.00 4.10
N ILE A 361 -6.82 -9.08 4.20
CA ILE A 361 -6.81 -7.99 5.16
C ILE A 361 -8.10 -8.11 5.96
N ASP A 362 -7.97 -8.51 7.23
CA ASP A 362 -9.11 -8.72 8.13
C ASP A 362 -9.83 -7.38 8.40
N THR A 363 -9.08 -6.35 8.82
CA THR A 363 -9.61 -5.00 9.02
C THR A 363 -8.74 -3.95 8.33
N LEU A 364 -9.37 -3.01 7.62
CA LEU A 364 -8.74 -1.78 7.11
C LEU A 364 -9.44 -0.56 7.71
N ASP A 365 -8.71 0.23 8.47
CA ASP A 365 -9.17 1.52 9.01
C ASP A 365 -8.58 2.67 8.17
N LEU A 366 -9.44 3.53 7.65
CA LEU A 366 -9.10 4.78 6.96
C LEU A 366 -9.35 5.95 7.91
N LYS A 367 -8.39 6.86 8.03
CA LYS A 367 -8.50 8.06 8.86
C LYS A 367 -8.20 9.33 8.05
N GLN A 368 -9.09 10.31 8.14
CA GLN A 368 -8.92 11.64 7.54
C GLN A 368 -8.55 11.61 6.04
N MET A 369 -9.18 10.71 5.29
CA MET A 369 -8.96 10.59 3.85
C MET A 369 -9.77 11.65 3.08
N SER A 370 -9.36 11.94 1.85
CA SER A 370 -10.15 12.72 0.91
C SER A 370 -10.32 11.97 -0.41
N PHE A 371 -11.49 12.08 -1.02
CA PHE A 371 -11.80 11.47 -2.31
C PHE A 371 -12.40 12.51 -3.26
N THR A 372 -11.90 12.56 -4.49
CA THR A 372 -12.46 13.40 -5.56
C THR A 372 -12.79 12.56 -6.77
N TYR A 373 -14.08 12.45 -7.10
CA TYR A 373 -14.54 11.90 -8.37
C TYR A 373 -14.76 13.03 -9.37
N SER A 374 -14.05 12.97 -10.49
CA SER A 374 -14.08 13.96 -11.56
C SER A 374 -14.60 13.32 -12.83
N GLN A 375 -15.68 13.84 -13.37
CA GLN A 375 -16.25 13.36 -14.63
C GLN A 375 -16.26 14.48 -15.66
N ARG A 376 -15.81 14.20 -16.88
CA ARG A 376 -15.93 15.12 -18.01
C ARG A 376 -17.26 14.94 -18.73
N ASN A 377 -17.89 16.04 -19.11
CA ASN A 377 -19.08 16.05 -19.96
C ASN A 377 -18.72 16.48 -21.40
N THR A 378 -19.35 15.87 -22.41
CA THR A 378 -19.05 16.13 -23.82
C THR A 378 -19.56 17.51 -24.29
N PRO A 379 -20.84 17.88 -24.11
CA PRO A 379 -21.34 19.22 -24.43
C PRO A 379 -20.51 20.38 -23.87
N THR A 380 -20.12 20.34 -22.60
CA THR A 380 -19.40 21.46 -21.95
C THR A 380 -17.89 21.35 -22.04
N MET A 381 -17.36 20.16 -22.33
CA MET A 381 -15.94 19.80 -22.30
C MET A 381 -15.25 20.07 -20.95
N LYS A 382 -16.01 20.36 -19.89
CA LYS A 382 -15.55 20.66 -18.53
C LYS A 382 -15.73 19.45 -17.59
N PHE A 383 -15.02 19.47 -16.46
CA PHE A 383 -15.17 18.47 -15.41
C PHE A 383 -16.13 18.95 -14.32
N GLY A 384 -17.00 18.05 -13.86
CA GLY A 384 -17.67 18.18 -12.56
C GLY A 384 -16.91 17.36 -11.52
N HIS A 385 -16.71 17.95 -10.34
CA HIS A 385 -15.89 17.38 -9.27
C HIS A 385 -16.73 17.13 -8.01
N VAL A 386 -17.04 15.86 -7.74
CA VAL A 386 -17.67 15.42 -6.51
C VAL A 386 -16.59 15.15 -5.47
N LYS A 387 -16.66 15.82 -4.32
CA LYS A 387 -15.65 15.73 -3.27
C LYS A 387 -16.23 15.13 -2.00
N PHE A 388 -15.45 14.29 -1.35
CA PHE A 388 -15.71 13.76 -0.01
C PHE A 388 -14.47 14.04 0.82
N ASN A 389 -14.64 14.79 1.90
CA ASN A 389 -13.55 15.19 2.80
C ASN A 389 -13.69 14.49 4.14
N SER A 390 -12.60 14.46 4.93
CA SER A 390 -12.58 13.91 6.29
C SER A 390 -13.17 12.50 6.37
N ILE A 391 -12.85 11.68 5.37
CA ILE A 391 -13.35 10.31 5.28
C ILE A 391 -12.70 9.49 6.39
N ASN A 392 -13.52 8.94 7.27
CA ASN A 392 -13.13 7.88 8.18
C ASN A 392 -13.93 6.63 7.82
N GLY A 393 -13.26 5.49 7.70
CA GLY A 393 -13.95 4.27 7.32
C GLY A 393 -13.31 3.02 7.89
N ARG A 394 -14.12 1.97 8.04
CA ARG A 394 -13.71 0.65 8.46
C ARG A 394 -14.20 -0.37 7.44
N PHE A 395 -13.27 -1.10 6.86
CA PHE A 395 -13.53 -2.17 5.92
C PHE A 395 -13.19 -3.49 6.59
N LEU A 396 -14.03 -4.50 6.40
CA LEU A 396 -13.84 -5.84 6.96
C LEU A 396 -13.77 -6.88 5.84
N ASN A 397 -12.94 -7.91 6.06
CA ASN A 397 -12.83 -9.12 5.22
C ASN A 397 -12.47 -8.82 3.75
N LEU A 398 -11.39 -8.09 3.52
CA LEU A 398 -10.86 -7.83 2.18
C LEU A 398 -9.94 -9.00 1.76
N THR A 399 -10.48 -9.96 1.01
CA THR A 399 -9.70 -11.15 0.62
C THR A 399 -10.01 -11.69 -0.78
N ASN A 400 -9.03 -12.30 -1.43
CA ASN A 400 -9.21 -13.14 -2.62
C ASN A 400 -8.81 -14.61 -2.37
N ARG A 401 -8.54 -14.99 -1.11
CA ARG A 401 -8.14 -16.35 -0.73
C ARG A 401 -9.33 -17.30 -0.80
N LYS A 402 -9.24 -18.33 -1.63
CA LYS A 402 -10.31 -19.31 -1.85
C LYS A 402 -10.76 -20.01 -0.57
N ASP A 403 -9.84 -20.32 0.34
CA ASP A 403 -10.14 -21.00 1.60
C ASP A 403 -10.87 -20.08 2.60
N LEU A 404 -10.59 -18.77 2.59
CA LEU A 404 -11.26 -17.79 3.42
C LEU A 404 -12.63 -17.40 2.86
N LEU A 405 -12.74 -17.24 1.54
CA LEU A 405 -13.99 -16.95 0.85
C LEU A 405 -15.06 -18.03 1.08
N LYS A 406 -14.67 -19.30 1.27
CA LYS A 406 -15.59 -20.39 1.64
C LYS A 406 -16.20 -20.20 3.04
N LYS A 407 -15.49 -19.52 3.95
CA LYS A 407 -15.94 -19.27 5.32
C LYS A 407 -16.75 -17.98 5.40
N ASN A 408 -16.27 -16.92 4.75
CA ASN A 408 -16.93 -15.63 4.67
C ASN A 408 -16.55 -14.94 3.35
N ASN A 409 -17.52 -14.77 2.45
CA ASN A 409 -17.35 -14.08 1.19
C ASN A 409 -17.86 -12.64 1.21
N ILE A 410 -18.25 -12.11 2.37
CA ILE A 410 -18.80 -10.78 2.50
C ILE A 410 -17.72 -9.82 2.99
N CYS A 411 -17.46 -8.78 2.19
CA CYS A 411 -16.71 -7.60 2.62
C CYS A 411 -17.68 -6.47 2.95
N THR A 412 -17.51 -5.81 4.08
CA THR A 412 -18.27 -4.61 4.45
C THR A 412 -17.38 -3.39 4.47
N ALA A 413 -17.98 -2.22 4.26
CA ALA A 413 -17.31 -0.93 4.44
C ALA A 413 -18.26 0.07 5.07
N ASP A 414 -17.96 0.50 6.29
CA ASP A 414 -18.65 1.59 6.99
C ASP A 414 -17.83 2.86 6.84
N ILE A 415 -18.44 3.92 6.29
CA ILE A 415 -17.74 5.14 5.90
C ILE A 415 -18.53 6.34 6.40
N THR A 416 -17.82 7.31 6.99
CA THR A 416 -18.35 8.62 7.36
C THR A 416 -17.50 9.69 6.69
N SER A 417 -18.10 10.78 6.23
CA SER A 417 -17.40 11.85 5.51
C SER A 417 -18.16 13.17 5.53
N LEU A 418 -17.52 14.21 4.99
CA LEU A 418 -18.15 15.47 4.61
C LEU A 418 -18.31 15.54 3.09
N PHE A 419 -19.52 15.34 2.60
CA PHE A 419 -19.88 15.53 1.21
C PHE A 419 -19.74 17.01 0.83
N MET A 420 -18.97 17.26 -0.23
CA MET A 420 -18.57 18.59 -0.69
C MET A 420 -17.98 19.47 0.43
N GLY A 421 -17.37 18.84 1.45
CA GLY A 421 -16.79 19.52 2.62
C GLY A 421 -17.82 20.15 3.56
N LYS A 422 -19.12 19.85 3.42
CA LYS A 422 -20.20 20.53 4.15
C LYS A 422 -21.22 19.58 4.77
N GLY A 423 -21.82 18.69 3.99
CA GLY A 423 -22.88 17.79 4.48
C GLY A 423 -22.29 16.52 5.10
N LYS A 424 -22.65 16.19 6.35
CA LYS A 424 -22.27 14.89 6.93
C LYS A 424 -22.90 13.78 6.12
N PHE A 425 -22.09 12.81 5.69
CA PHE A 425 -22.50 11.72 4.84
C PHE A 425 -22.00 10.39 5.38
N ASP A 426 -22.94 9.52 5.69
CA ASP A 426 -22.72 8.17 6.23
C ASP A 426 -23.09 7.15 5.14
N LEU A 427 -22.24 6.14 4.95
CA LEU A 427 -22.37 5.17 3.87
C LEU A 427 -21.91 3.79 4.35
N HIS A 428 -22.73 2.78 4.06
CA HIS A 428 -22.43 1.38 4.34
C HIS A 428 -22.49 0.60 3.03
N PHE A 429 -21.39 -0.06 2.66
CA PHE A 429 -21.34 -1.01 1.56
C PHE A 429 -21.25 -2.45 2.06
N VAL A 430 -21.85 -3.35 1.28
CA VAL A 430 -21.66 -4.80 1.38
C VAL A 430 -21.29 -5.32 0.00
N PHE A 431 -20.17 -6.01 -0.12
CA PHE A 431 -19.70 -6.63 -1.35
C PHE A 431 -19.65 -8.14 -1.18
N ASN A 432 -20.26 -8.87 -2.12
CA ASN A 432 -20.02 -10.30 -2.24
C ASN A 432 -18.76 -10.54 -3.10
N LEU A 433 -17.75 -11.14 -2.48
CA LEU A 433 -16.44 -11.37 -3.07
C LEU A 433 -16.35 -12.65 -3.90
N SER A 434 -17.35 -13.54 -3.84
CA SER A 434 -17.38 -14.80 -4.62
C SER A 434 -18.56 -14.93 -5.59
N ASP A 435 -19.58 -14.05 -5.51
CA ASP A 435 -20.74 -14.09 -6.40
C ASP A 435 -20.34 -13.89 -7.88
N PRO A 436 -20.75 -14.78 -8.80
CA PRO A 436 -20.49 -14.61 -10.24
C PRO A 436 -21.12 -13.36 -10.85
N ASP A 437 -22.18 -12.82 -10.25
CA ASP A 437 -22.83 -11.58 -10.67
C ASP A 437 -22.25 -10.33 -10.00
N TYR A 438 -21.15 -10.47 -9.24
CA TYR A 438 -20.46 -9.38 -8.56
C TYR A 438 -21.42 -8.54 -7.70
N SER A 439 -22.35 -9.18 -7.01
CA SER A 439 -23.37 -8.50 -6.22
C SER A 439 -22.77 -7.63 -5.11
N TYR A 440 -23.41 -6.48 -4.90
CA TYR A 440 -23.08 -5.52 -3.85
C TYR A 440 -24.35 -4.79 -3.42
N ALA A 441 -24.36 -4.26 -2.21
CA ALA A 441 -25.42 -3.42 -1.69
C ALA A 441 -24.84 -2.19 -1.03
N TYR A 442 -25.61 -1.11 -1.00
CA TYR A 442 -25.21 0.11 -0.34
C TYR A 442 -26.41 0.86 0.22
N LYS A 443 -26.23 1.39 1.42
CA LYS A 443 -27.18 2.28 2.08
C LYS A 443 -26.46 3.46 2.67
N GLY A 444 -27.12 4.60 2.77
CA GLY A 444 -26.48 5.78 3.32
C GLY A 444 -27.46 6.89 3.62
N HIS A 445 -26.93 7.90 4.30
CA HIS A 445 -27.64 9.05 4.80
C HIS A 445 -26.79 10.30 4.58
N LEU A 446 -27.38 11.34 3.99
CA LEU A 446 -26.82 12.68 3.92
C LEU A 446 -27.65 13.60 4.80
N ALA A 447 -26.98 14.21 5.77
CA ALA A 447 -27.53 15.17 6.70
C ALA A 447 -27.96 16.47 6.00
N PRO A 448 -28.76 17.34 6.65
CA PRO A 448 -29.19 18.60 6.06
C PRO A 448 -28.04 19.46 5.54
N MET A 449 -28.19 20.00 4.32
CA MET A 449 -27.23 20.93 3.73
C MET A 449 -27.88 21.84 2.69
N ASP A 450 -27.21 22.96 2.40
CA ASP A 450 -27.58 23.84 1.30
C ASP A 450 -27.29 23.16 -0.05
N MET A 451 -28.27 23.10 -0.94
CA MET A 451 -28.13 22.46 -2.24
C MET A 451 -27.30 23.28 -3.24
N THR A 452 -27.14 24.59 -3.04
CA THR A 452 -26.31 25.43 -3.92
C THR A 452 -24.85 24.95 -3.94
N ILE A 453 -24.40 24.24 -2.90
CA ILE A 453 -23.07 23.64 -2.78
C ILE A 453 -22.76 22.64 -3.91
N VAL A 454 -23.77 21.97 -4.50
CA VAL A 454 -23.55 21.01 -5.60
C VAL A 454 -23.56 21.65 -6.99
N THR A 455 -23.85 22.95 -7.10
CA THR A 455 -23.86 23.68 -8.38
C THR A 455 -22.56 23.54 -9.18
N PRO A 456 -21.34 23.59 -8.58
CA PRO A 456 -20.09 23.36 -9.32
C PRO A 456 -19.97 21.98 -9.97
N VAL A 457 -20.76 20.99 -9.52
CA VAL A 457 -20.87 19.67 -10.13
C VAL A 457 -21.92 19.66 -11.23
N LEU A 458 -23.09 20.22 -10.96
CA LEU A 458 -24.25 20.18 -11.87
C LEU A 458 -24.05 21.05 -13.12
N MET A 459 -23.42 22.22 -12.99
CA MET A 459 -23.18 23.10 -14.14
C MET A 459 -22.38 22.41 -15.26
N PRO A 460 -21.19 21.82 -15.01
CA PRO A 460 -20.46 21.11 -16.06
C PRO A 460 -21.11 19.80 -16.50
N LEU A 461 -21.83 19.08 -15.62
CA LEU A 461 -22.33 17.73 -15.94
C LEU A 461 -23.73 17.70 -16.54
N SER A 462 -24.62 18.61 -16.13
CA SER A 462 -26.02 18.64 -16.56
C SER A 462 -26.49 20.01 -17.03
N MET A 463 -25.62 21.04 -17.02
CA MET A 463 -25.99 22.42 -17.34
C MET A 463 -27.16 22.90 -16.47
N VAL A 464 -27.13 22.53 -15.19
CA VAL A 464 -28.10 22.98 -14.18
C VAL A 464 -27.38 23.75 -13.09
N LYS A 465 -27.95 24.87 -12.68
CA LYS A 465 -27.53 25.63 -11.50
C LYS A 465 -28.66 25.59 -10.46
N ILE A 466 -28.34 25.28 -9.21
CA ILE A 466 -29.31 25.43 -8.11
C ILE A 466 -29.14 26.85 -7.57
N ASN A 467 -30.22 27.62 -7.60
CA ASN A 467 -30.21 29.00 -7.09
C ASN A 467 -30.47 29.04 -5.59
N ARG A 468 -31.35 28.17 -5.12
CA ARG A 468 -31.66 27.96 -3.70
C ARG A 468 -32.32 26.59 -3.51
N GLY A 469 -32.33 26.15 -2.26
CA GLY A 469 -32.92 24.89 -1.83
C GLY A 469 -32.09 24.25 -0.73
N ARG A 470 -32.76 23.54 0.17
CA ARG A 470 -32.11 22.88 1.31
C ARG A 470 -32.51 21.42 1.33
N VAL A 471 -31.54 20.51 1.32
CA VAL A 471 -31.83 19.10 1.64
C VAL A 471 -32.03 19.00 3.14
N THR A 472 -33.08 18.31 3.57
CA THR A 472 -33.35 18.04 4.99
C THR A 472 -32.97 16.61 5.36
N SER A 473 -33.14 15.66 4.45
CA SER A 473 -32.62 14.30 4.59
C SER A 473 -32.47 13.67 3.21
N PHE A 474 -31.43 12.87 3.02
CA PHE A 474 -31.32 12.03 1.84
C PHE A 474 -30.86 10.63 2.23
N ASP A 475 -31.77 9.68 2.08
CA ASP A 475 -31.61 8.30 2.51
C ASP A 475 -31.77 7.36 1.31
N PHE A 476 -30.96 6.32 1.24
CA PHE A 476 -31.08 5.31 0.20
C PHE A 476 -30.68 3.93 0.71
N ASN A 477 -31.27 2.91 0.09
CA ASN A 477 -30.91 1.52 0.29
C ASN A 477 -31.07 0.76 -1.03
N VAL A 478 -29.95 0.28 -1.58
CA VAL A 478 -29.88 -0.28 -2.93
C VAL A 478 -29.12 -1.60 -2.92
N HIS A 479 -29.69 -2.60 -3.59
CA HIS A 479 -29.05 -3.85 -3.94
C HIS A 479 -28.73 -3.88 -5.44
N SER A 480 -27.52 -4.31 -5.78
CA SER A 480 -26.98 -4.22 -7.13
C SER A 480 -26.23 -5.50 -7.51
N THR A 481 -26.23 -5.78 -8.80
CA THR A 481 -25.33 -6.74 -9.46
C THR A 481 -24.46 -6.01 -10.48
N GLN A 482 -23.65 -6.76 -11.22
CA GLN A 482 -22.99 -6.26 -12.42
C GLN A 482 -23.94 -5.70 -13.49
N LYS A 483 -25.25 -5.97 -13.45
CA LYS A 483 -26.20 -5.56 -14.50
C LYS A 483 -27.35 -4.69 -13.99
N VAL A 484 -27.93 -5.01 -12.84
CA VAL A 484 -29.18 -4.40 -12.38
C VAL A 484 -29.00 -3.85 -10.98
N SER A 485 -29.64 -2.71 -10.69
CA SER A 485 -29.77 -2.15 -9.34
C SER A 485 -31.24 -1.95 -8.98
N LYS A 486 -31.61 -2.29 -7.75
CA LYS A 486 -32.97 -2.16 -7.21
C LYS A 486 -32.90 -1.60 -5.80
N GLY A 487 -33.79 -0.69 -5.44
CA GLY A 487 -33.78 -0.12 -4.10
C GLY A 487 -34.79 0.98 -3.87
N THR A 488 -34.68 1.61 -2.70
CA THR A 488 -35.48 2.76 -2.31
C THR A 488 -34.59 3.98 -2.12
N VAL A 489 -35.13 5.14 -2.50
CA VAL A 489 -34.50 6.45 -2.32
C VAL A 489 -35.52 7.42 -1.74
N SER A 490 -35.15 8.12 -0.67
CA SER A 490 -35.90 9.20 -0.04
C SER A 490 -35.07 10.47 -0.11
N PHE A 491 -35.57 11.50 -0.78
CA PHE A 491 -34.89 12.79 -0.91
C PHE A 491 -35.81 13.91 -0.43
N LEU A 492 -35.61 14.34 0.80
CA LEU A 492 -36.41 15.36 1.48
C LEU A 492 -35.74 16.72 1.36
N TYR A 493 -36.50 17.73 0.98
CA TYR A 493 -35.97 19.06 0.72
C TYR A 493 -37.01 20.16 0.78
N LYS A 494 -36.53 21.40 0.86
CA LYS A 494 -37.34 22.62 0.87
C LYS A 494 -36.84 23.65 -0.14
N ASP A 495 -37.78 24.40 -0.71
CA ASP A 495 -37.57 25.58 -1.58
C ASP A 495 -36.56 25.37 -2.73
N LEU A 496 -36.68 24.25 -3.45
CA LEU A 496 -35.84 23.96 -4.61
C LEU A 496 -36.16 24.92 -5.75
N ASN A 497 -35.12 25.60 -6.24
CA ASN A 497 -35.17 26.43 -7.43
C ASN A 497 -33.91 26.25 -8.29
N VAL A 498 -34.09 26.05 -9.59
CA VAL A 498 -32.99 25.76 -10.51
C VAL A 498 -33.03 26.60 -11.79
N ASP A 499 -31.86 26.85 -12.36
CA ASP A 499 -31.69 27.39 -13.70
C ASP A 499 -31.18 26.30 -14.63
N VAL A 500 -31.82 26.17 -15.80
CA VAL A 500 -31.33 25.34 -16.90
C VAL A 500 -30.49 26.22 -17.82
N LEU A 501 -29.27 25.76 -18.12
CA LEU A 501 -28.24 26.53 -18.80
C LEU A 501 -27.97 25.97 -20.21
N ARG A 502 -27.30 26.78 -21.03
CA ARG A 502 -26.63 26.39 -22.27
C ARG A 502 -25.19 25.90 -21.97
N PRO A 503 -24.48 25.28 -22.93
CA PRO A 503 -23.09 24.85 -22.73
C PRO A 503 -22.12 25.98 -22.37
N ASP A 504 -22.40 27.21 -22.81
CA ASP A 504 -21.68 28.44 -22.46
C ASP A 504 -22.06 29.02 -21.07
N TYR A 505 -22.93 28.33 -20.33
CA TYR A 505 -23.50 28.71 -19.04
C TYR A 505 -24.46 29.90 -19.05
N THR A 506 -24.91 30.35 -20.22
CA THR A 506 -26.01 31.32 -20.30
C THR A 506 -27.35 30.65 -19.94
N LYS A 507 -28.24 31.40 -19.27
CA LYS A 507 -29.54 30.89 -18.81
C LYS A 507 -30.51 30.66 -19.96
N LYS A 508 -31.17 29.49 -19.97
CA LYS A 508 -32.37 29.23 -20.80
C LYS A 508 -33.60 29.71 -20.04
N THR A 509 -33.93 31.00 -20.15
CA THR A 509 -34.96 31.66 -19.33
C THR A 509 -36.32 30.95 -19.37
N LEU A 510 -36.80 30.56 -20.56
CA LEU A 510 -38.09 29.90 -20.73
C LEU A 510 -38.12 28.47 -20.17
N ILE A 511 -37.07 27.67 -20.42
CA ILE A 511 -36.95 26.30 -19.87
C ILE A 511 -36.76 26.34 -18.36
N SER A 512 -36.01 27.31 -17.84
CA SER A 512 -35.84 27.50 -16.39
C SER A 512 -37.16 27.89 -15.73
N ALA A 513 -37.97 28.74 -16.36
CA ALA A 513 -39.30 29.07 -15.88
C ALA A 513 -40.18 27.81 -15.86
N LEU A 514 -40.25 27.05 -16.95
CA LEU A 514 -41.05 25.81 -17.02
C LEU A 514 -40.59 24.74 -16.00
N ALA A 515 -39.27 24.57 -15.84
CA ALA A 515 -38.70 23.64 -14.89
C ALA A 515 -39.18 23.96 -13.48
N ASN A 516 -39.11 25.22 -13.05
CA ASN A 516 -39.51 25.63 -11.71
C ASN A 516 -41.02 25.70 -11.51
N THR A 517 -41.80 26.18 -12.48
CA THR A 517 -43.24 26.40 -12.29
C THR A 517 -44.05 25.15 -12.51
N VAL A 518 -43.68 24.31 -13.48
CA VAL A 518 -44.50 23.16 -13.90
C VAL A 518 -43.90 21.84 -13.47
N ILE A 519 -42.61 21.63 -13.73
CA ILE A 519 -42.05 20.26 -13.73
C ILE A 519 -41.47 19.85 -12.39
N LEU A 520 -40.75 20.74 -11.72
CA LEU A 520 -40.13 20.48 -10.43
C LEU A 520 -41.12 20.72 -9.30
N LYS A 521 -41.06 19.85 -8.30
CA LYS A 521 -41.63 20.13 -6.98
C LYS A 521 -40.64 20.98 -6.18
N HIS A 522 -41.16 21.94 -5.43
CA HIS A 522 -40.33 22.85 -4.63
C HIS A 522 -39.95 22.24 -3.29
N ASP A 523 -40.80 21.39 -2.72
CA ASP A 523 -40.59 20.74 -1.44
C ASP A 523 -40.88 19.25 -1.56
N ASN A 524 -40.18 18.42 -0.80
CA ASN A 524 -40.59 17.05 -0.52
C ASN A 524 -40.49 16.83 0.98
N PRO A 525 -41.62 16.64 1.69
CA PRO A 525 -43.02 16.64 1.21
C PRO A 525 -43.56 18.05 0.84
N ASP A 526 -44.51 18.11 -0.11
CA ASP A 526 -45.16 19.35 -0.61
C ASP A 526 -46.57 19.62 -0.04
N ASP A 527 -47.07 18.79 0.88
CA ASP A 527 -48.44 18.84 1.43
C ASP A 527 -48.52 19.20 2.93
N GLY A 528 -47.53 19.92 3.46
CA GLY A 528 -47.48 20.26 4.89
C GLY A 528 -47.00 19.11 5.78
N GLU A 529 -45.99 18.38 5.30
CA GLU A 529 -45.19 17.37 6.03
C GLU A 529 -45.70 15.93 6.07
N LYS A 530 -46.81 15.58 5.42
CA LYS A 530 -47.49 14.30 5.68
C LYS A 530 -47.22 13.21 4.65
N THR A 531 -47.06 13.52 3.36
CA THR A 531 -46.84 12.49 2.32
C THR A 531 -45.47 12.60 1.66
N LEU A 532 -44.59 11.67 2.00
CA LEU A 532 -43.24 11.60 1.42
C LEU A 532 -43.30 11.02 0.00
N ARG A 533 -42.71 11.71 -0.97
CA ARG A 533 -42.40 11.08 -2.26
C ARG A 533 -41.13 10.26 -2.12
N LEU A 534 -41.29 8.95 -2.17
CA LEU A 534 -40.21 7.97 -2.22
C LEU A 534 -40.05 7.46 -3.64
N ALA A 535 -38.83 7.09 -4.02
CA ALA A 535 -38.53 6.50 -5.31
C ALA A 535 -38.13 5.03 -5.15
N ASN A 536 -38.91 4.14 -5.76
CA ASN A 536 -38.49 2.76 -6.01
C ASN A 536 -37.65 2.76 -7.30
N VAL A 537 -36.34 2.58 -7.17
CA VAL A 537 -35.42 2.63 -8.31
C VAL A 537 -35.21 1.22 -8.86
N VAL A 538 -35.35 1.09 -10.18
CA VAL A 538 -34.88 -0.06 -10.96
C VAL A 538 -34.01 0.49 -12.08
N TYR A 539 -32.74 0.11 -12.10
CA TYR A 539 -31.77 0.63 -13.05
C TYR A 539 -31.00 -0.50 -13.72
N ILE A 540 -30.98 -0.49 -15.05
CA ILE A 540 -30.18 -1.40 -15.86
C ILE A 540 -28.91 -0.66 -16.27
N ARG A 541 -27.74 -1.17 -15.84
CA ARG A 541 -26.44 -0.56 -16.10
C ARG A 541 -26.08 -0.68 -17.58
N PRO A 542 -25.79 0.42 -18.28
CA PRO A 542 -25.11 0.38 -19.56
C PRO A 542 -23.71 -0.23 -19.40
N LYS A 543 -23.31 -1.19 -20.25
CA LYS A 543 -22.02 -1.90 -20.11
C LYS A 543 -20.82 -0.95 -20.03
N ASN A 544 -20.88 0.18 -20.72
CA ASN A 544 -19.83 1.20 -20.71
C ASN A 544 -19.75 2.04 -19.42
N PHE A 545 -20.66 1.84 -18.45
CA PHE A 545 -20.63 2.57 -17.17
C PHE A 545 -19.78 1.83 -16.14
N PRO A 546 -18.79 2.49 -15.53
CA PRO A 546 -18.01 1.94 -14.44
C PRO A 546 -18.71 2.14 -13.10
N PHE A 547 -18.18 1.49 -12.07
CA PHE A 547 -18.77 1.37 -10.74
C PHE A 547 -19.31 2.70 -10.17
N PHE A 548 -18.46 3.71 -9.99
CA PHE A 548 -18.86 4.99 -9.39
C PHE A 548 -19.95 5.71 -10.17
N LYS A 549 -19.87 5.67 -11.50
CA LYS A 549 -20.90 6.26 -12.36
C LYS A 549 -22.24 5.54 -12.16
N THR A 550 -22.23 4.22 -12.10
CA THR A 550 -23.43 3.41 -11.85
C THR A 550 -24.07 3.77 -10.51
N VAL A 551 -23.30 3.77 -9.42
CA VAL A 551 -23.80 4.13 -8.08
C VAL A 551 -24.46 5.50 -8.08
N TRP A 552 -23.78 6.53 -8.59
CA TRP A 552 -24.34 7.89 -8.63
C TRP A 552 -25.56 8.01 -9.55
N HIS A 553 -25.60 7.32 -10.70
CA HIS A 553 -26.76 7.40 -11.61
C HIS A 553 -28.02 6.75 -11.02
N VAL A 554 -27.87 5.68 -10.23
CA VAL A 554 -29.01 5.09 -9.50
C VAL A 554 -29.59 6.10 -8.52
N LEU A 555 -28.74 6.75 -7.73
CA LEU A 555 -29.14 7.79 -6.78
C LEU A 555 -29.76 9.00 -7.48
N LEU A 556 -29.16 9.46 -8.58
CA LEU A 556 -29.68 10.57 -9.39
C LEU A 556 -31.09 10.29 -9.92
N ASN A 557 -31.35 9.07 -10.40
CA ASN A 557 -32.69 8.68 -10.85
C ASN A 557 -33.71 8.70 -9.71
N GLY A 558 -33.31 8.25 -8.51
CA GLY A 558 -34.14 8.34 -7.31
C GLY A 558 -34.45 9.79 -6.91
N ILE A 559 -33.43 10.66 -6.91
CA ILE A 559 -33.57 12.10 -6.62
C ILE A 559 -34.52 12.76 -7.62
N LYS A 560 -34.37 12.50 -8.92
CA LYS A 560 -35.24 13.04 -9.97
C LYS A 560 -36.70 12.64 -9.77
N ASN A 561 -36.97 11.36 -9.46
CA ASN A 561 -38.32 10.89 -9.16
C ASN A 561 -38.91 11.59 -7.93
N CYS A 562 -38.14 11.76 -6.85
CA CYS A 562 -38.59 12.53 -5.66
C CYS A 562 -38.86 14.02 -5.99
N ALA A 563 -38.12 14.57 -6.96
CA ALA A 563 -38.30 15.91 -7.48
C ALA A 563 -39.50 16.09 -8.44
N GLY A 564 -40.22 15.00 -8.76
CA GLY A 564 -41.33 15.02 -9.71
C GLY A 564 -40.90 14.89 -11.18
N VAL A 565 -39.62 14.60 -11.43
CA VAL A 565 -39.03 14.49 -12.78
C VAL A 565 -38.89 13.03 -13.17
N GLY A 566 -39.94 12.48 -13.78
CA GLY A 566 -39.93 11.17 -14.43
C GLY A 566 -39.55 11.22 -15.92
N PRO A 567 -39.48 10.06 -16.60
CA PRO A 567 -39.11 9.99 -18.02
C PRO A 567 -40.01 10.81 -18.95
N ALA A 568 -41.31 10.93 -18.64
CA ALA A 568 -42.25 11.73 -19.42
C ALA A 568 -41.96 13.23 -19.29
N GLN A 569 -41.65 13.69 -18.09
CA GLN A 569 -41.27 15.08 -17.81
C GLN A 569 -39.91 15.43 -18.44
N GLU A 570 -38.94 14.50 -18.44
CA GLU A 570 -37.68 14.68 -19.16
C GLU A 570 -37.87 14.83 -20.66
N LYS A 571 -38.72 13.99 -21.28
CA LYS A 571 -39.07 14.13 -22.70
C LYS A 571 -39.70 15.49 -23.01
N LYS A 572 -40.58 16.01 -22.14
CA LYS A 572 -41.15 17.36 -22.26
C LYS A 572 -40.07 18.45 -22.21
N LEU A 573 -39.09 18.34 -21.32
CA LEU A 573 -37.97 19.28 -21.20
C LEU A 573 -37.04 19.25 -22.42
N ASN A 574 -36.81 18.05 -22.97
CA ASN A 574 -35.90 17.84 -24.10
C ASN A 574 -36.54 18.22 -25.45
N ALA A 575 -37.82 17.90 -25.67
CA ALA A 575 -38.53 18.24 -26.91
C ALA A 575 -38.64 19.77 -27.16
N GLN A 576 -38.59 20.57 -26.09
CA GLN A 576 -38.57 22.03 -26.18
C GLN A 576 -37.17 22.61 -26.45
N GLN A 577 -36.11 21.80 -26.41
CA GLN A 577 -34.77 22.25 -26.80
C GLN A 577 -34.62 22.38 -28.32
N ASP A 578 -35.50 21.75 -29.10
CA ASP A 578 -35.42 21.67 -30.57
C ASP A 578 -36.25 22.74 -31.30
N THR A 579 -37.05 23.55 -30.59
CA THR A 579 -37.89 24.61 -31.18
C THR A 579 -37.23 25.97 -31.01
N ASN A 580 -36.86 26.65 -32.10
CA ASN A 580 -36.24 27.99 -32.05
C ASN A 580 -37.26 29.15 -31.92
N ASP A 581 -38.56 28.90 -32.02
CA ASP A 581 -39.59 29.96 -31.98
C ASP A 581 -40.02 30.30 -30.54
N LYS A 582 -39.66 31.49 -30.09
CA LYS A 582 -39.93 32.03 -28.75
C LYS A 582 -41.43 32.17 -28.47
N LYS A 583 -42.26 32.51 -29.47
CA LYS A 583 -43.72 32.68 -29.29
C LYS A 583 -44.43 31.34 -29.10
N GLU A 584 -43.94 30.30 -29.77
CA GLU A 584 -44.48 28.95 -29.65
C GLU A 584 -44.14 28.34 -28.29
N GLN A 585 -42.89 28.52 -27.82
CA GLN A 585 -42.48 28.14 -26.46
C GLN A 585 -43.33 28.82 -25.37
N GLU A 586 -43.61 30.13 -25.49
CA GLU A 586 -44.46 30.86 -24.54
C GLU A 586 -45.91 30.32 -24.50
N LYS A 587 -46.49 29.96 -25.65
CA LYS A 587 -47.82 29.32 -25.71
C LYS A 587 -47.82 27.96 -25.02
N ILE A 588 -46.79 27.14 -25.25
CA ILE A 588 -46.64 25.82 -24.64
C ILE A 588 -46.51 25.94 -23.12
N ILE A 589 -45.71 26.89 -22.61
CA ILE A 589 -45.54 27.12 -21.17
C ILE A 589 -46.87 27.57 -20.54
N LYS A 590 -47.57 28.54 -21.13
CA LYS A 590 -48.90 28.98 -20.63
C LYS A 590 -49.91 27.83 -20.59
N LYS A 591 -49.91 26.95 -21.59
CA LYS A 591 -50.77 25.76 -21.61
C LYS A 591 -50.40 24.78 -20.49
N ALA A 592 -49.11 24.50 -20.32
CA ALA A 592 -48.60 23.59 -19.29
C ALA A 592 -48.88 24.10 -17.86
N VAL A 593 -48.78 25.41 -17.62
CA VAL A 593 -49.13 26.04 -16.33
C VAL A 593 -50.62 25.85 -16.03
N LYS A 594 -51.51 26.15 -17.00
CA LYS A 594 -52.96 25.94 -16.84
C LYS A 594 -53.36 24.49 -16.61
N GLU A 595 -52.67 23.54 -17.26
CA GLU A 595 -52.89 22.10 -17.05
C GLU A 595 -52.49 21.69 -15.62
N LYS A 596 -51.33 22.14 -15.14
CA LYS A 596 -50.88 21.87 -13.77
C LYS A 596 -51.81 22.47 -12.71
N GLU A 597 -52.27 23.71 -12.88
CA GLU A 597 -53.22 24.33 -11.95
C GLU A 597 -54.52 23.49 -11.83
N LYS A 598 -54.99 22.91 -12.93
CA LYS A 598 -56.14 22.00 -12.93
C LYS A 598 -55.84 20.67 -12.23
N GLU A 599 -54.66 20.10 -12.45
CA GLU A 599 -54.22 18.86 -11.79
C GLU A 599 -54.04 19.05 -10.28
N ASP A 600 -53.39 20.14 -9.86
CA ASP A 600 -53.19 20.48 -8.45
C ASP A 600 -54.53 20.75 -7.75
N LYS A 601 -55.49 21.40 -8.44
CA LYS A 601 -56.86 21.56 -7.94
C LYS A 601 -57.56 20.22 -7.72
N LYS A 602 -57.53 19.32 -8.72
CA LYS A 602 -58.10 17.97 -8.62
C LYS A 602 -57.43 17.12 -7.53
N PHE A 603 -56.12 17.29 -7.34
CA PHE A 603 -55.39 16.59 -6.29
C PHE A 603 -55.81 17.08 -4.91
N LYS A 604 -55.92 18.40 -4.71
CA LYS A 604 -56.42 19.00 -3.46
C LYS A 604 -57.84 18.54 -3.15
N GLU A 605 -58.74 18.53 -4.14
CA GLU A 605 -60.10 18.02 -4.00
C GLU A 605 -60.12 16.55 -3.54
N LYS A 606 -59.31 15.67 -4.17
CA LYS A 606 -59.19 14.25 -3.77
C LYS A 606 -58.60 14.05 -2.37
N VAL A 607 -57.67 14.90 -1.95
CA VAL A 607 -57.09 14.86 -0.60
C VAL A 607 -58.11 15.31 0.44
N GLU A 608 -58.93 16.31 0.14
CA GLU A 608 -60.03 16.76 1.00
C GLU A 608 -61.16 15.72 1.10
N GLU A 609 -61.53 15.07 0.00
CA GLU A 609 -62.49 13.95 0.01
C GLU A 609 -62.01 12.79 0.88
N LYS A 610 -60.74 12.41 0.78
CA LYS A 610 -60.14 11.37 1.64
C LYS A 610 -60.06 11.77 3.12
N LYS A 611 -60.02 13.06 3.44
CA LYS A 611 -60.08 13.55 4.83
C LYS A 611 -61.51 13.56 5.36
N LYS A 612 -62.51 13.86 4.52
CA LYS A 612 -63.94 13.83 4.89
C LYS A 612 -64.52 12.43 5.03
N GLY A 613 -63.99 11.44 4.30
CA GLY A 613 -64.41 10.03 4.41
C GLY A 613 -63.78 9.25 5.58
N LYS A 614 -63.06 9.92 6.49
CA LYS A 614 -62.47 9.34 7.72
C LYS A 614 -62.99 10.02 9.01
N ALA A 615 -64.05 10.83 8.90
CA ALA A 615 -64.73 11.45 10.02
C ALA A 615 -65.89 10.57 10.49
#